data_AF-A0A6J2P6W5-F1
#
_entry.id   AF-A0A6J2P6W5-F1
#
_cell.length_a   1.000
_cell.length_b   1.000
_cell.length_c   1.000
_cell.angle_alpha   90.00
_cell.angle_beta   90.00
_cell.angle_gamma   90.00
#
_symmetry.space_group_name_H-M   'P 1'
#
loop_
_entity.id
_entity.type
_entity.pdbx_description
1 polymer ?
#
loop_
_entity_poly.entity_id
_entity_poly.type
_entity_poly.pdbx_seq_one_letter_code
_entity_poly.pdbx_strand_id
1 'polypeptide(L)'
;MATYTFTFLCALGVFAALQGSPTSLFQTDPNEIVNKHNDLRRNVQPTASNMLEMSWSSEAAANAQRWANTCSMTHSSDSSRTISTGGCGENLYMSSREDTWSNAVQDWYDEVQNWRYGVGSTNGKVVGHFTQVVWYRSNKVGCAVAYCPNSTYKYFYVCQYCPAGNFQYTRPYKSGPSCGDCPNACNNKLCTNPCPYTDKYNNCADLKQQWTCGNKDVASWCPASCKCSSQII
;
A
#
# COMPACT_ATOMS: atom_id res chain seq x y z
N MET A 1 -18.24 59.79 -58.25
CA MET A 1 -17.91 58.35 -58.19
C MET A 1 -16.85 58.15 -57.13
N ALA A 2 -16.94 57.03 -56.39
CA ALA A 2 -16.13 56.57 -55.24
C ALA A 2 -16.71 56.89 -53.85
N THR A 3 -17.62 56.03 -53.39
CA THR A 3 -17.95 55.76 -51.99
C THR A 3 -17.09 54.61 -51.48
N TYR A 4 -16.32 54.80 -50.41
CA TYR A 4 -15.59 53.73 -49.73
C TYR A 4 -16.43 53.18 -48.57
N THR A 5 -16.90 51.94 -48.69
CA THR A 5 -17.52 51.17 -47.62
C THR A 5 -16.43 50.49 -46.79
N PHE A 6 -16.29 50.87 -45.52
CA PHE A 6 -15.47 50.15 -44.54
C PHE A 6 -16.28 49.00 -43.94
N THR A 7 -15.93 47.76 -44.29
CA THR A 7 -16.45 46.56 -43.65
C THR A 7 -15.67 46.29 -42.36
N PHE A 8 -16.30 46.51 -41.20
CA PHE A 8 -15.79 46.04 -39.92
C PHE A 8 -16.22 44.58 -39.70
N LEU A 9 -15.28 43.65 -39.86
CA LEU A 9 -15.41 42.26 -39.40
C LEU A 9 -15.26 42.21 -37.89
N CYS A 10 -16.36 42.06 -37.16
CA CYS A 10 -16.33 41.77 -35.73
C CYS A 10 -16.20 40.25 -35.53
N ALA A 11 -14.96 39.75 -35.49
CA ALA A 11 -14.68 38.38 -35.10
C ALA A 11 -14.87 38.26 -33.58
N LEU A 12 -16.03 37.77 -33.15
CA LEU A 12 -16.29 37.36 -31.77
C LEU A 12 -15.45 36.10 -31.47
N GLY A 13 -14.22 36.32 -31.03
CA GLY A 13 -13.39 35.27 -30.46
C GLY A 13 -13.98 34.83 -29.12
N VAL A 14 -14.67 33.70 -29.12
CA VAL A 14 -15.07 33.01 -27.90
C VAL A 14 -13.81 32.40 -27.28
N PHE A 15 -13.14 33.16 -26.42
CA PHE A 15 -12.17 32.57 -25.49
C PHE A 15 -12.96 31.76 -24.45
N ALA A 16 -13.18 30.48 -24.72
CA ALA A 16 -13.57 29.54 -23.70
C ALA A 16 -12.40 29.41 -22.72
N ALA A 17 -12.45 30.15 -21.62
CA ALA A 17 -11.58 29.92 -20.49
C ALA A 17 -11.86 28.51 -19.98
N LEU A 18 -10.92 27.59 -20.18
CA LEU A 18 -10.90 26.29 -19.50
C LEU A 18 -10.69 26.57 -18.01
N GLN A 19 -11.79 26.80 -17.29
CA GLN A 19 -11.77 26.78 -15.83
C GLN A 19 -11.51 25.34 -15.42
N GLY A 20 -10.26 25.03 -15.07
CA GLY A 20 -9.92 23.79 -14.40
C GLY A 20 -10.74 23.71 -13.11
N SER A 21 -11.61 22.72 -13.01
CA SER A 21 -12.34 22.43 -11.77
C SER A 21 -11.34 22.28 -10.63
N PRO A 22 -11.59 22.84 -9.44
CA PRO A 22 -10.74 22.59 -8.28
C PRO A 22 -10.69 21.08 -8.03
N THR A 23 -9.52 20.49 -8.16
CA THR A 23 -9.27 19.08 -7.82
C THR A 23 -9.59 18.88 -6.36
N SER A 24 -10.63 18.11 -6.09
CA SER A 24 -11.02 17.70 -4.74
C SER A 24 -9.87 16.91 -4.10
N LEU A 25 -9.51 17.21 -2.85
CA LEU A 25 -8.51 16.44 -2.08
C LEU A 25 -9.00 15.01 -1.79
N PHE A 26 -10.29 14.71 -2.00
CA PHE A 26 -10.86 13.36 -2.03
C PHE A 26 -10.27 12.48 -3.13
N GLN A 27 -9.65 13.06 -4.16
CA GLN A 27 -9.07 12.24 -5.20
C GLN A 27 -7.86 11.51 -4.63
N THR A 28 -7.96 10.19 -4.59
CA THR A 28 -6.84 9.33 -4.24
C THR A 28 -5.76 9.49 -5.31
N ASP A 29 -4.63 10.10 -4.95
CA ASP A 29 -3.43 10.13 -5.80
C ASP A 29 -2.56 8.90 -5.49
N PRO A 30 -2.47 7.93 -6.42
CA PRO A 30 -1.62 6.76 -6.25
C PRO A 30 -0.15 7.10 -5.99
N ASN A 31 0.36 8.19 -6.59
CA ASN A 31 1.77 8.55 -6.49
C ASN A 31 2.10 9.10 -5.12
N GLU A 32 1.26 9.98 -4.56
CA GLU A 32 1.42 10.48 -3.19
C GLU A 32 1.56 9.32 -2.20
N ILE A 33 0.61 8.37 -2.27
CA ILE A 33 0.55 7.22 -1.36
C ILE A 33 1.78 6.32 -1.54
N VAL A 34 2.08 5.91 -2.77
CA VAL A 34 3.19 4.98 -3.04
C VAL A 34 4.53 5.61 -2.67
N ASN A 35 4.75 6.88 -3.01
CA ASN A 35 5.98 7.59 -2.68
C ASN A 35 6.14 7.71 -1.16
N LYS A 36 5.09 8.12 -0.44
CA LYS A 36 5.12 8.22 1.02
C LYS A 36 5.45 6.88 1.68
N HIS A 37 4.82 5.79 1.25
CA HIS A 37 5.12 4.46 1.76
C HIS A 37 6.58 4.06 1.48
N ASN A 38 7.04 4.24 0.24
CA ASN A 38 8.41 3.86 -0.13
C ASN A 38 9.46 4.70 0.62
N ASP A 39 9.22 5.99 0.84
CA ASP A 39 10.13 6.84 1.61
C ASP A 39 10.24 6.40 3.07
N LEU A 40 9.12 6.02 3.70
CA LEU A 40 9.11 5.46 5.05
C LEU A 40 9.81 4.10 5.11
N ARG A 41 9.55 3.22 4.12
CA ARG A 41 10.16 1.89 4.01
C ARG A 41 11.68 1.94 3.82
N ARG A 42 12.20 2.94 3.09
CA ARG A 42 13.65 3.17 2.89
C ARG A 42 14.39 3.56 4.16
N ASN A 43 13.68 4.16 5.12
CA ASN A 43 14.28 4.82 6.28
C ASN A 43 13.96 4.12 7.61
N VAL A 44 13.50 2.86 7.55
CA VAL A 44 13.27 2.06 8.76
C VAL A 44 14.55 1.87 9.59
N GLN A 45 14.36 1.80 10.90
CA GLN A 45 15.42 1.50 11.86
C GLN A 45 15.01 0.33 12.77
N PRO A 46 15.82 -0.74 12.86
CA PRO A 46 17.06 -0.98 12.10
C PRO A 46 16.81 -1.12 10.59
N THR A 47 17.85 -1.00 9.78
CA THR A 47 17.74 -1.12 8.31
C THR A 47 17.26 -2.52 7.89
N ALA A 48 16.54 -2.59 6.77
CA ALA A 48 15.97 -3.83 6.25
C ALA A 48 16.73 -4.38 5.03
N SER A 49 17.08 -5.66 5.03
CA SER A 49 17.77 -6.30 3.91
C SER A 49 16.85 -6.78 2.78
N ASN A 50 15.55 -6.96 3.07
CA ASN A 50 14.57 -7.58 2.17
C ASN A 50 13.32 -6.72 1.90
N MET A 51 13.36 -5.42 2.20
CA MET A 51 12.19 -4.55 2.06
C MET A 51 11.81 -4.36 0.58
N LEU A 52 10.66 -4.86 0.13
CA LEU A 52 10.22 -4.67 -1.26
C LEU A 52 9.78 -3.23 -1.53
N GLU A 53 10.00 -2.77 -2.75
CA GLU A 53 9.40 -1.57 -3.29
C GLU A 53 7.89 -1.77 -3.46
N MET A 54 7.12 -0.83 -2.92
CA MET A 54 5.67 -0.81 -3.03
C MET A 54 5.24 -0.15 -4.34
N SER A 55 4.16 -0.66 -4.94
CA SER A 55 3.57 -0.12 -6.15
C SER A 55 2.04 -0.14 -6.06
N TRP A 56 1.38 0.68 -6.87
CA TRP A 56 -0.08 0.76 -6.86
C TRP A 56 -0.75 -0.51 -7.40
N SER A 57 -1.87 -0.89 -6.80
CA SER A 57 -2.78 -1.91 -7.29
C SER A 57 -4.19 -1.35 -7.46
N SER A 58 -4.62 -1.22 -8.72
CA SER A 58 -5.97 -0.76 -9.04
C SER A 58 -7.05 -1.71 -8.52
N GLU A 59 -6.76 -3.02 -8.46
CA GLU A 59 -7.70 -4.01 -7.93
C GLU A 59 -7.90 -3.85 -6.41
N ALA A 60 -6.81 -3.64 -5.67
CA ALA A 60 -6.86 -3.36 -4.24
C ALA A 60 -7.55 -2.00 -3.97
N ALA A 61 -7.30 -0.99 -4.81
CA ALA A 61 -7.94 0.32 -4.69
C ALA A 61 -9.45 0.24 -4.94
N ALA A 62 -9.88 -0.50 -5.96
CA ALA A 62 -11.30 -0.75 -6.22
C ALA A 62 -11.98 -1.48 -5.04
N ASN A 63 -11.27 -2.41 -4.41
CA ASN A 63 -11.76 -3.11 -3.23
C ASN A 63 -11.83 -2.22 -1.99
N ALA A 64 -10.79 -1.42 -1.75
CA ALA A 64 -10.76 -0.41 -0.69
C ALA A 64 -11.90 0.61 -0.86
N GLN A 65 -12.19 1.05 -2.09
CA GLN A 65 -13.31 1.97 -2.36
C GLN A 65 -14.66 1.35 -2.03
N ARG A 66 -14.88 0.08 -2.39
CA ARG A 66 -16.11 -0.64 -2.00
C ARG A 66 -16.29 -0.64 -0.48
N TRP A 67 -15.21 -0.83 0.27
CA TRP A 67 -15.26 -0.82 1.73
C TRP A 67 -15.45 0.59 2.31
N ALA A 68 -14.69 1.58 1.83
CA ALA A 68 -14.80 2.97 2.27
C ALA A 68 -16.24 3.50 2.11
N ASN A 69 -16.90 3.16 0.99
CA ASN A 69 -18.28 3.56 0.70
C ASN A 69 -19.33 2.99 1.68
N THR A 70 -18.99 1.96 2.46
CA THR A 70 -19.89 1.46 3.52
C THR A 70 -19.99 2.42 4.70
N CYS A 71 -19.03 3.33 4.85
CA CYS A 71 -18.94 4.25 5.98
C CYS A 71 -18.98 3.57 7.35
N SER A 72 -18.56 2.30 7.41
CA SER A 72 -18.61 1.45 8.62
C SER A 72 -17.67 1.91 9.73
N MET A 73 -16.57 2.58 9.38
CA MET A 73 -15.49 2.97 10.31
C MET A 73 -14.90 1.76 11.07
N THR A 74 -14.97 0.58 10.47
CA THR A 74 -14.41 -0.66 11.03
C THR A 74 -13.64 -1.42 9.95
N HIS A 75 -12.83 -2.39 10.36
CA HIS A 75 -12.13 -3.26 9.43
C HIS A 75 -13.11 -4.13 8.65
N SER A 76 -12.81 -4.34 7.37
CA SER A 76 -13.49 -5.36 6.55
C SER A 76 -13.19 -6.77 7.06
N SER A 77 -13.89 -7.79 6.57
CA SER A 77 -13.49 -9.19 6.82
C SER A 77 -12.33 -9.59 5.93
N ASP A 78 -11.53 -10.59 6.33
CA ASP A 78 -10.45 -11.13 5.50
C ASP A 78 -10.96 -11.65 4.14
N SER A 79 -12.15 -12.26 4.14
CA SER A 79 -12.81 -12.73 2.91
C SER A 79 -13.18 -11.58 1.96
N SER A 80 -13.43 -10.38 2.49
CA SER A 80 -13.68 -9.18 1.69
C SER A 80 -12.41 -8.45 1.29
N ARG A 81 -11.22 -8.90 1.72
CA ARG A 81 -9.90 -8.36 1.36
C ARG A 81 -9.10 -9.32 0.50
N THR A 82 -9.72 -9.83 -0.56
CA THR A 82 -9.04 -10.72 -1.51
C THR A 82 -9.09 -10.12 -2.91
N ILE A 83 -7.94 -10.11 -3.57
CA ILE A 83 -7.77 -9.76 -4.98
C ILE A 83 -7.30 -10.98 -5.77
N SER A 84 -7.18 -10.85 -7.09
CA SER A 84 -6.75 -11.93 -7.99
C SER A 84 -5.43 -12.61 -7.59
N THR A 85 -4.53 -11.88 -6.93
CA THR A 85 -3.23 -12.38 -6.46
C THR A 85 -3.24 -12.91 -5.02
N GLY A 86 -4.37 -12.88 -4.32
CA GLY A 86 -4.52 -13.42 -2.96
C GLY A 86 -5.07 -12.41 -1.94
N GLY A 87 -4.93 -12.77 -0.66
CA GLY A 87 -5.41 -11.97 0.47
C GLY A 87 -4.56 -10.74 0.76
N CYS A 88 -5.21 -9.68 1.23
CA CYS A 88 -4.62 -8.38 1.56
C CYS A 88 -4.89 -7.99 3.02
N GLY A 89 -3.96 -7.24 3.60
CA GLY A 89 -4.13 -6.54 4.88
C GLY A 89 -4.86 -5.21 4.68
N GLU A 90 -5.10 -4.48 5.76
CA GLU A 90 -5.82 -3.20 5.72
C GLU A 90 -5.39 -2.27 6.85
N ASN A 91 -5.19 -0.99 6.51
CA ASN A 91 -5.12 0.10 7.48
C ASN A 91 -6.30 1.05 7.26
N LEU A 92 -6.80 1.62 8.35
CA LEU A 92 -7.91 2.56 8.37
C LEU A 92 -7.50 3.88 9.01
N TYR A 93 -7.98 4.98 8.47
CA TYR A 93 -7.81 6.30 9.07
C TYR A 93 -9.15 7.05 9.00
N MET A 94 -9.50 7.75 10.07
CA MET A 94 -10.78 8.45 10.19
C MET A 94 -10.54 9.89 10.62
N SER A 95 -11.18 10.83 9.93
CA SER A 95 -11.06 12.25 10.25
C SER A 95 -12.40 12.97 10.16
N SER A 96 -12.58 13.98 11.01
CA SER A 96 -13.75 14.87 10.96
C SER A 96 -13.66 15.91 9.85
N ARG A 97 -12.46 16.12 9.30
CA ARG A 97 -12.18 17.03 8.18
C ARG A 97 -11.42 16.27 7.10
N GLU A 98 -11.39 16.85 5.91
CA GLU A 98 -10.55 16.32 4.86
C GLU A 98 -9.08 16.39 5.26
N ASP A 99 -8.36 15.32 5.01
CA ASP A 99 -6.92 15.21 5.24
C ASP A 99 -6.21 14.61 4.02
N THR A 100 -4.91 14.84 3.93
CA THR A 100 -4.03 14.32 2.89
C THR A 100 -3.69 12.85 3.15
N TRP A 101 -3.38 12.11 2.08
CA TRP A 101 -2.89 10.74 2.24
C TRP A 101 -1.54 10.69 2.95
N SER A 102 -0.68 11.68 2.73
CA SER A 102 0.60 11.81 3.41
C SER A 102 0.46 11.87 4.92
N ASN A 103 -0.55 12.59 5.42
CA ASN A 103 -0.84 12.66 6.86
C ASN A 103 -1.42 11.35 7.38
N ALA A 104 -2.39 10.74 6.69
CA ALA A 104 -2.95 9.44 7.09
C ALA A 104 -1.88 8.33 7.16
N VAL A 105 -0.98 8.27 6.18
CA VAL A 105 0.13 7.29 6.17
C VAL A 105 1.17 7.62 7.23
N GLN A 106 1.42 8.90 7.52
CA GLN A 106 2.32 9.29 8.61
C GLN A 106 1.75 8.91 9.98
N ASP A 107 0.46 9.12 10.21
CA ASP A 107 -0.23 8.76 11.46
C ASP A 107 -0.10 7.24 11.74
N TRP A 108 -0.33 6.42 10.72
CA TRP A 108 -0.07 4.97 10.81
C TRP A 108 1.39 4.65 11.13
N TYR A 109 2.34 5.37 10.52
CA TYR A 109 3.77 5.13 10.75
C TYR A 109 4.22 5.56 12.15
N ASP A 110 3.64 6.62 12.71
CA ASP A 110 4.02 7.20 13.99
C ASP A 110 3.79 6.27 15.19
N GLU A 111 3.03 5.17 15.01
CA GLU A 111 2.99 4.08 15.98
C GLU A 111 4.38 3.47 16.26
N VAL A 112 5.38 3.69 15.39
CA VAL A 112 6.79 3.33 15.61
C VAL A 112 7.33 3.84 16.95
N GLN A 113 6.80 4.96 17.46
CA GLN A 113 7.18 5.52 18.76
C GLN A 113 6.85 4.57 19.94
N ASN A 114 5.90 3.66 19.74
CA ASN A 114 5.46 2.66 20.71
C ASN A 114 5.99 1.26 20.38
N TRP A 115 6.92 1.14 19.44
CA TRP A 115 7.39 -0.14 18.92
C TRP A 115 8.91 -0.30 19.05
N ARG A 116 9.35 -1.53 19.25
CA ARG A 116 10.78 -1.89 19.21
C ARG A 116 11.00 -3.15 18.37
N TYR A 117 11.96 -3.09 17.46
CA TYR A 117 12.30 -4.21 16.59
C TYR A 117 12.64 -5.47 17.39
N GLY A 118 12.04 -6.59 17.00
CA GLY A 118 12.21 -7.88 17.68
C GLY A 118 11.46 -8.03 19.00
N VAL A 119 10.76 -6.99 19.47
CA VAL A 119 9.95 -7.02 20.71
C VAL A 119 8.47 -6.78 20.42
N GLY A 120 8.15 -5.87 19.51
CA GLY A 120 6.76 -5.47 19.24
C GLY A 120 6.38 -4.20 20.00
N SER A 121 5.13 -4.12 20.46
CA SER A 121 4.64 -2.99 21.26
C SER A 121 5.38 -2.92 22.60
N THR A 122 5.91 -1.74 22.95
CA THR A 122 6.69 -1.52 24.18
C THR A 122 5.84 -1.10 25.37
N ASN A 123 4.60 -0.69 25.12
CA ASN A 123 3.69 -0.12 26.13
C ASN A 123 2.25 -0.61 25.97
N GLY A 124 2.01 -1.66 25.18
CA GLY A 124 0.69 -2.24 24.94
C GLY A 124 -0.20 -1.44 23.97
N LYS A 125 0.28 -0.33 23.41
CA LYS A 125 -0.45 0.42 22.38
C LYS A 125 -0.41 -0.31 21.03
N VAL A 126 -1.34 0.10 20.16
CA VAL A 126 -1.43 -0.38 18.77
C VAL A 126 -0.15 0.00 18.00
N VAL A 127 0.37 -0.97 17.26
CA VAL A 127 1.56 -0.85 16.40
C VAL A 127 1.36 -1.52 15.03
N GLY A 128 0.12 -2.02 14.78
CA GLY A 128 -0.21 -2.84 13.63
C GLY A 128 -0.26 -2.04 12.32
N HIS A 129 -0.63 -0.77 12.38
CA HIS A 129 -0.65 0.08 11.19
C HIS A 129 0.79 0.37 10.75
N PHE A 130 1.67 0.70 11.69
CA PHE A 130 3.10 0.87 11.42
C PHE A 130 3.70 -0.39 10.82
N THR A 131 3.53 -1.55 11.46
CA THR A 131 4.14 -2.79 10.96
C THR A 131 3.62 -3.17 9.58
N GLN A 132 2.37 -2.85 9.24
CA GLN A 132 1.83 -3.06 7.89
C GLN A 132 2.46 -2.11 6.86
N VAL A 133 2.62 -0.81 7.18
CA VAL A 133 3.30 0.16 6.29
C VAL A 133 4.71 -0.33 5.93
N VAL A 134 5.43 -0.88 6.92
CA VAL A 134 6.81 -1.39 6.75
C VAL A 134 6.89 -2.91 6.56
N TRP A 135 5.80 -3.57 6.13
CA TRP A 135 5.83 -5.01 5.92
C TRP A 135 6.61 -5.36 4.65
N TYR A 136 7.71 -6.10 4.78
CA TYR A 136 8.68 -6.34 3.70
C TYR A 136 8.05 -6.94 2.46
N ARG A 137 7.09 -7.87 2.63
CA ARG A 137 6.46 -8.61 1.54
C ARG A 137 5.32 -7.84 0.87
N SER A 138 4.66 -6.93 1.59
CA SER A 138 3.54 -6.16 1.06
C SER A 138 4.03 -5.12 0.06
N ASN A 139 4.05 -5.49 -1.21
CA ASN A 139 4.61 -4.69 -2.31
C ASN A 139 3.55 -4.09 -3.23
N LYS A 140 2.27 -4.33 -2.95
CA LYS A 140 1.12 -3.71 -3.60
C LYS A 140 0.27 -2.98 -2.59
N VAL A 141 -0.15 -1.77 -2.90
CA VAL A 141 -1.11 -0.99 -2.11
C VAL A 141 -2.19 -0.42 -3.01
N GLY A 142 -3.42 -0.42 -2.53
CA GLY A 142 -4.52 0.29 -3.15
C GLY A 142 -5.40 0.89 -2.07
N CYS A 143 -5.75 2.15 -2.23
CA CYS A 143 -6.47 2.92 -1.22
C CYS A 143 -7.67 3.64 -1.79
N ALA A 144 -8.54 4.08 -0.89
CA ALA A 144 -9.69 4.90 -1.20
C ALA A 144 -10.13 5.71 0.02
N VAL A 145 -10.75 6.84 -0.24
CA VAL A 145 -11.41 7.67 0.77
C VAL A 145 -12.89 7.84 0.42
N ALA A 146 -13.76 7.87 1.42
CA ALA A 146 -15.19 8.15 1.26
C ALA A 146 -15.64 9.26 2.21
N TYR A 147 -16.55 10.12 1.72
CA TYR A 147 -17.28 11.07 2.53
C TYR A 147 -18.48 10.40 3.20
N CYS A 148 -18.55 10.48 4.52
CA CYS A 148 -19.53 9.82 5.36
C CYS A 148 -20.31 10.86 6.18
N PRO A 149 -21.30 11.56 5.59
CA PRO A 149 -21.97 12.70 6.23
C PRO A 149 -22.70 12.32 7.53
N ASN A 150 -23.18 11.09 7.64
CA ASN A 150 -23.93 10.59 8.79
C ASN A 150 -23.06 9.96 9.89
N SER A 151 -21.75 9.81 9.66
CA SER A 151 -20.81 9.23 10.62
C SER A 151 -20.19 10.29 11.53
N THR A 152 -19.65 9.89 12.68
CA THR A 152 -18.96 10.81 13.62
C THR A 152 -17.74 11.45 12.95
N TYR A 153 -16.90 10.62 12.34
CA TYR A 153 -15.89 11.05 11.40
C TYR A 153 -16.51 11.20 10.02
N LYS A 154 -16.18 12.27 9.31
CA LYS A 154 -16.77 12.59 8.01
C LYS A 154 -15.99 11.99 6.85
N TYR A 155 -14.77 11.54 7.08
CA TYR A 155 -13.87 11.02 6.06
C TYR A 155 -13.34 9.66 6.52
N PHE A 156 -13.54 8.63 5.71
CA PHE A 156 -13.09 7.27 5.97
C PHE A 156 -12.06 6.84 4.93
N TYR A 157 -10.82 6.68 5.36
CA TYR A 157 -9.68 6.29 4.53
C TYR A 157 -9.38 4.81 4.74
N VAL A 158 -9.23 4.09 3.64
CA VAL A 158 -8.96 2.65 3.63
C VAL A 158 -7.77 2.42 2.71
N CYS A 159 -6.70 1.80 3.19
CA CYS A 159 -5.62 1.26 2.36
C CYS A 159 -5.57 -0.25 2.53
N GLN A 160 -5.52 -1.00 1.43
CA GLN A 160 -5.33 -2.45 1.42
C GLN A 160 -3.96 -2.81 0.87
N TYR A 161 -3.29 -3.75 1.53
CA TYR A 161 -1.89 -4.12 1.30
C TYR A 161 -1.78 -5.57 0.86
N CYS A 162 -1.20 -5.83 -0.31
CA CYS A 162 -1.18 -7.16 -0.90
C CYS A 162 0.27 -7.59 -1.20
N PRO A 163 0.70 -8.81 -0.82
CA PRO A 163 0.01 -9.70 0.12
C PRO A 163 -0.13 -9.08 1.51
N ALA A 164 -1.05 -9.64 2.32
CA ALA A 164 -1.25 -9.23 3.71
C ALA A 164 0.03 -9.31 4.55
N GLY A 165 0.20 -8.36 5.46
CA GLY A 165 1.25 -8.37 6.47
C GLY A 165 0.76 -8.85 7.83
N ASN A 166 1.51 -8.49 8.88
CA ASN A 166 1.16 -8.69 10.28
C ASN A 166 0.87 -10.14 10.69
N PHE A 167 1.56 -11.11 10.09
CA PHE A 167 1.45 -12.51 10.51
C PHE A 167 1.97 -12.68 11.95
N GLN A 168 1.23 -13.43 12.76
CA GLN A 168 1.58 -13.65 14.17
C GLN A 168 2.99 -14.20 14.32
N TYR A 169 3.72 -13.70 15.33
CA TYR A 169 5.08 -14.10 15.68
C TYR A 169 6.14 -13.86 14.60
N THR A 170 5.84 -13.07 13.57
CA THR A 170 6.79 -12.70 12.52
C THR A 170 7.22 -11.24 12.65
N ARG A 171 8.42 -10.93 12.14
CA ARG A 171 8.94 -9.56 12.11
C ARG A 171 8.51 -8.88 10.82
N PRO A 172 8.26 -7.55 10.83
CA PRO A 172 7.81 -6.86 9.62
C PRO A 172 8.84 -6.86 8.50
N TYR A 173 10.12 -7.02 8.81
CA TYR A 173 11.20 -7.16 7.83
C TYR A 173 12.39 -7.89 8.46
N LYS A 174 13.37 -8.29 7.64
CA LYS A 174 14.65 -8.83 8.09
C LYS A 174 15.66 -7.70 8.27
N SER A 175 16.12 -7.51 9.50
CA SER A 175 17.16 -6.54 9.82
C SER A 175 18.48 -6.91 9.14
N GLY A 176 19.13 -5.94 8.51
CA GLY A 176 20.42 -6.11 7.82
C GLY A 176 20.74 -4.91 6.92
N PRO A 177 21.89 -4.92 6.23
CA PRO A 177 22.22 -3.88 5.25
C PRO A 177 21.12 -3.75 4.21
N SER A 178 20.75 -2.51 3.85
CA SER A 178 19.72 -2.25 2.83
C SER A 178 20.01 -3.04 1.54
N CYS A 179 18.98 -3.69 1.01
CA CYS A 179 19.06 -4.59 -0.15
C CYS A 179 20.02 -5.79 -0.02
N GLY A 180 20.44 -6.17 1.19
CA GLY A 180 21.35 -7.30 1.41
C GLY A 180 20.83 -8.64 0.87
N ASP A 181 19.51 -8.83 0.79
CA ASP A 181 18.89 -10.04 0.23
C ASP A 181 18.51 -9.89 -1.26
N CYS A 182 18.77 -8.74 -1.88
CA CYS A 182 18.45 -8.44 -3.28
C CYS A 182 19.52 -7.57 -3.97
N PRO A 183 20.82 -7.94 -3.92
CA PRO A 183 21.91 -7.08 -4.40
C PRO A 183 21.80 -6.71 -5.88
N ASN A 184 21.20 -7.59 -6.70
CA ASN A 184 21.02 -7.38 -8.15
C ASN A 184 19.65 -6.81 -8.52
N ALA A 185 18.80 -6.50 -7.53
CA ALA A 185 17.44 -6.02 -7.73
C ALA A 185 17.11 -4.99 -6.66
N CYS A 186 17.95 -3.96 -6.56
CA CYS A 186 17.84 -2.90 -5.57
C CYS A 186 17.56 -1.56 -6.27
N ASN A 187 16.52 -0.86 -5.81
CA ASN A 187 16.21 0.51 -6.19
C ASN A 187 16.15 1.37 -4.92
N ASN A 188 17.17 2.21 -4.71
CA ASN A 188 17.26 3.14 -3.58
C ASN A 188 16.82 2.50 -2.24
N LYS A 189 17.57 1.49 -1.76
CA LYS A 189 17.34 0.72 -0.53
C LYS A 189 16.11 -0.21 -0.51
N LEU A 190 15.35 -0.33 -1.60
CA LEU A 190 14.21 -1.24 -1.71
C LEU A 190 14.47 -2.34 -2.75
N CYS A 191 14.03 -3.57 -2.46
CA CYS A 191 14.10 -4.70 -3.36
C CYS A 191 13.02 -4.63 -4.45
N THR A 192 13.34 -5.01 -5.69
CA THR A 192 12.44 -4.94 -6.85
C THR A 192 12.11 -6.31 -7.47
N ASN A 193 12.50 -7.39 -6.79
CA ASN A 193 12.35 -8.78 -7.19
C ASN A 193 11.35 -9.55 -6.29
N PRO A 194 10.06 -9.17 -6.24
CA PRO A 194 9.07 -9.92 -5.46
C PRO A 194 8.86 -11.33 -6.03
N CYS A 195 8.68 -12.34 -5.17
CA CYS A 195 8.23 -13.65 -5.61
C CYS A 195 6.75 -13.56 -6.05
N PRO A 196 6.37 -14.04 -7.25
CA PRO A 196 4.99 -13.98 -7.72
C PRO A 196 4.05 -14.99 -7.03
N TYR A 197 4.61 -15.90 -6.23
CA TYR A 197 3.86 -16.89 -5.48
C TYR A 197 3.76 -16.50 -4.01
N THR A 198 2.70 -16.96 -3.35
CA THR A 198 2.49 -16.77 -1.92
C THR A 198 2.49 -18.12 -1.21
N ASP A 199 3.28 -18.23 -0.14
CA ASP A 199 3.26 -19.42 0.71
C ASP A 199 2.02 -19.36 1.62
N LYS A 200 1.35 -20.50 1.79
CA LYS A 200 0.18 -20.62 2.66
C LYS A 200 0.56 -20.57 4.14
N TYR A 201 1.75 -21.06 4.48
CA TYR A 201 2.23 -21.14 5.85
C TYR A 201 3.55 -20.40 6.03
N ASN A 202 3.76 -19.83 7.21
CA ASN A 202 4.97 -19.08 7.55
C ASN A 202 6.21 -19.97 7.72
N ASN A 203 6.04 -21.26 8.05
CA ASN A 203 7.11 -22.25 8.22
C ASN A 203 7.46 -23.00 6.93
N CYS A 204 7.07 -22.47 5.76
CA CYS A 204 7.32 -23.13 4.47
C CYS A 204 8.81 -23.33 4.15
N ALA A 205 9.70 -22.48 4.69
CA ALA A 205 11.14 -22.71 4.63
C ALA A 205 11.56 -24.01 5.33
N ASP A 206 11.02 -24.26 6.53
CA ASP A 206 11.30 -25.47 7.32
C ASP A 206 10.68 -26.71 6.66
N LEU A 207 9.44 -26.60 6.18
CA LEU A 207 8.75 -27.68 5.46
C LEU A 207 9.51 -28.10 4.20
N LYS A 208 10.03 -27.13 3.44
CA LYS A 208 10.90 -27.40 2.29
C LYS A 208 12.17 -28.12 2.70
N GLN A 209 12.81 -27.73 3.80
CA GLN A 209 14.02 -28.40 4.27
C GLN A 209 13.75 -29.84 4.72
N GLN A 210 12.63 -30.09 5.38
CA GLN A 210 12.28 -31.40 5.93
C GLN A 210 11.77 -32.39 4.88
N TRP A 211 10.91 -31.93 3.95
CA TRP A 211 10.18 -32.81 3.02
C TRP A 211 10.50 -32.57 1.55
N THR A 212 11.28 -31.54 1.24
CA THR A 212 11.60 -31.08 -0.12
C THR A 212 10.38 -30.63 -0.92
N CYS A 213 10.63 -30.00 -2.07
CA CYS A 213 9.57 -29.65 -3.03
C CYS A 213 9.11 -30.83 -3.90
N GLY A 214 9.69 -32.03 -3.71
CA GLY A 214 9.19 -33.26 -4.31
C GLY A 214 7.92 -33.79 -3.62
N ASN A 215 7.68 -33.42 -2.37
CA ASN A 215 6.44 -33.71 -1.67
C ASN A 215 5.31 -32.85 -2.25
N LYS A 216 4.22 -33.48 -2.70
CA LYS A 216 3.10 -32.80 -3.37
C LYS A 216 2.39 -31.79 -2.49
N ASP A 217 2.25 -32.07 -1.19
CA ASP A 217 1.60 -31.18 -0.24
C ASP A 217 2.47 -29.95 0.03
N VAL A 218 3.77 -30.14 0.23
CA VAL A 218 4.71 -29.01 0.40
C VAL A 218 4.79 -28.18 -0.87
N ALA A 219 4.85 -28.78 -2.06
CA ALA A 219 4.84 -28.04 -3.32
C ALA A 219 3.55 -27.22 -3.52
N SER A 220 2.42 -27.71 -2.99
CA SER A 220 1.12 -27.05 -3.05
C SER A 220 0.97 -25.92 -2.02
N TRP A 221 1.39 -26.15 -0.77
CA TRP A 221 1.28 -25.18 0.31
C TRP A 221 2.38 -24.12 0.32
N CYS A 222 3.55 -24.46 -0.24
CA CYS A 222 4.75 -23.63 -0.20
C CYS A 222 5.29 -23.29 -1.61
N PRO A 223 4.46 -22.79 -2.53
CA PRO A 223 4.88 -22.55 -3.91
C PRO A 223 5.94 -21.46 -4.02
N ALA A 224 5.97 -20.47 -3.14
CA ALA A 224 7.00 -19.42 -3.14
C ALA A 224 8.34 -20.01 -2.70
N SER A 225 8.36 -20.70 -1.56
CA SER A 225 9.55 -21.43 -1.08
C SER A 225 10.08 -22.43 -2.11
N CYS A 226 9.21 -23.06 -2.91
CA CYS A 226 9.60 -24.06 -3.88
C CYS A 226 10.00 -23.53 -5.26
N LYS A 227 9.40 -22.42 -5.71
CA LYS A 227 9.59 -21.93 -7.09
C LYS A 227 10.45 -20.67 -7.19
N CYS A 228 10.59 -19.92 -6.10
CA CYS A 228 11.42 -18.73 -6.05
C CYS A 228 12.78 -19.06 -5.42
N SER A 229 13.85 -18.62 -6.08
CA SER A 229 15.23 -18.90 -5.67
C SER A 229 16.06 -17.64 -5.49
N SER A 230 15.71 -16.57 -6.20
CA SER A 230 16.41 -15.28 -6.16
C SER A 230 15.49 -14.11 -5.79
N GLN A 231 14.19 -14.36 -5.65
CA GLN A 231 13.18 -13.37 -5.30
C GLN A 231 12.98 -13.28 -3.79
N ILE A 232 12.45 -12.14 -3.33
CA ILE A 232 12.00 -11.98 -1.94
C ILE A 232 10.70 -12.78 -1.76
N ILE A 233 10.76 -13.76 -0.85
CA ILE A 233 9.63 -14.60 -0.40
C ILE A 233 9.14 -14.08 0.94
#